data_AF-A0A5C9BQA2-F1
#
_entry.id   AF-A0A5C9BQA2-F1
#
_cell.length_a   1.000
_cell.length_b   1.000
_cell.length_c   1.000
_cell.angle_alpha   90.00
_cell.angle_beta   90.00
_cell.angle_gamma   90.00
#
_symmetry.space_group_name_H-M   'P 1'
#
loop_
_entity.id
_entity.type
_entity.pdbx_description
1 polymer ?
#
loop_
_entity_poly.entity_id
_entity_poly.type
_entity_poly.pdbx_seq_one_letter_code
_entity_poly.pdbx_strand_id
1 'polypeptide(L)' 'MGRRQETHFTLVSKDSDFHELSLLYGSPPKVVWIRRGNCTTKQIEFILRNKLEDIRALAVNSESTYLVIL' A
#
# COMPACT_ATOMS: atom_id res chain seq x y z
N MET A 1 2.00 29.93 -6.63
CA MET A 1 2.85 28.93 -5.95
C MET A 1 1.94 27.93 -5.24
N GLY A 2 1.48 26.88 -5.95
CA GLY A 2 0.59 25.88 -5.36
C GLY A 2 1.39 24.99 -4.41
N ARG A 3 1.12 25.07 -3.11
CA ARG A 3 1.69 24.16 -2.11
C ARG A 3 1.18 22.75 -2.46
N ARG A 4 2.02 21.93 -3.09
CA ARG A 4 1.76 20.49 -3.21
C ARG A 4 1.75 19.98 -1.77
N GLN A 5 0.56 19.68 -1.27
CA GLN A 5 0.44 18.98 0.01
C GLN A 5 1.06 17.60 -0.24
N GLU A 6 2.25 17.37 0.32
CA GLU A 6 2.92 16.07 0.34
C GLU A 6 2.15 15.18 1.29
N THR A 7 0.93 14.82 0.90
CA THR A 7 0.11 13.92 1.69
C THR A 7 0.68 12.53 1.49
N HIS A 8 1.20 11.94 2.57
CA HIS A 8 1.64 10.55 2.63
C HIS A 8 0.46 9.61 2.37
N PHE A 9 0.15 9.36 1.11
CA PHE A 9 -0.89 8.41 0.72
C PHE A 9 -0.29 7.00 0.64
N THR A 10 -1.05 6.02 1.15
CA THR A 10 -0.76 4.60 0.97
C THR A 10 -1.78 4.04 -0.01
N LEU A 11 -1.31 3.58 -1.16
CA LEU A 11 -2.14 3.00 -2.22
C LEU A 11 -2.31 1.52 -1.96
N VAL A 12 -3.57 1.07 -1.84
CA VAL A 12 -3.89 -0.34 -1.65
C VAL A 12 -4.47 -0.87 -2.96
N SER A 13 -3.79 -1.84 -3.58
CA SER A 13 -4.31 -2.48 -4.79
C SER A 13 -4.03 -3.98 -4.79
N LYS A 14 -4.89 -4.72 -5.48
CA LYS A 14 -4.67 -6.14 -5.81
C LYS A 14 -3.90 -6.30 -7.11
N ASP A 15 -3.84 -5.23 -7.90
CA ASP A 15 -3.18 -5.25 -9.19
C ASP A 15 -1.66 -5.08 -9.04
N SER A 16 -0.91 -5.86 -9.82
CA SER A 16 0.56 -5.86 -9.82
C SER A 16 1.09 -4.60 -10.49
N ASP A 17 0.32 -3.98 -11.37
CA ASP A 17 0.70 -2.78 -12.11
C ASP A 17 1.09 -1.63 -11.16
N PHE A 18 0.45 -1.53 -9.99
CA PHE A 18 0.75 -0.51 -8.99
C PHE A 18 2.03 -0.77 -8.20
N HIS A 19 2.44 -2.03 -8.06
CA HIS A 19 3.74 -2.36 -7.49
C HIS A 19 4.86 -1.90 -8.43
N GLU A 20 4.68 -2.13 -9.74
CA GLU A 20 5.64 -1.70 -10.75
C GLU A 20 5.71 -0.17 -10.83
N LEU A 21 4.57 0.53 -10.75
CA LEU A 21 4.53 1.99 -10.66
C LEU A 21 5.23 2.53 -9.41
N SER A 22 5.12 1.87 -8.25
CA SER A 22 5.83 2.26 -7.03
C SER A 22 7.35 2.16 -7.19
N LEU A 23 7.82 1.12 -7.88
CA LEU A 23 9.25 0.94 -8.20
C LEU A 23 9.72 1.97 -9.24
N LEU A 24 8.89 2.27 -10.24
CA LEU A 24 9.24 3.18 -11.34
C LEU A 24 9.29 4.65 -10.92
N TYR A 25 8.37 5.08 -10.04
CA TYR A 25 8.27 6.46 -9.58
C TYR A 25 9.01 6.73 -8.25
N GLY A 26 9.48 5.68 -7.56
CA GLY A 26 10.13 5.81 -6.26
C GLY A 26 9.19 6.34 -5.17
N SER A 27 9.73 6.69 -4.00
CA SER A 27 8.96 7.42 -2.97
C SER A 27 8.58 8.82 -3.47
N PRO A 28 7.34 9.32 -3.28
CA PRO A 28 6.36 8.92 -2.28
C PRO A 28 5.00 8.55 -2.90
N PRO A 29 4.78 7.27 -3.22
CA PRO A 29 3.56 6.60 -2.78
C PRO A 29 3.87 5.22 -2.20
N LYS A 30 3.48 5.00 -0.94
CA LYS A 30 3.63 3.70 -0.28
C LYS A 30 2.59 2.75 -0.85
N VAL A 31 2.97 1.55 -1.28
CA VAL A 31 2.02 0.62 -1.94
C VAL A 31 1.80 -0.65 -1.12
N VAL A 32 0.54 -0.94 -0.82
CA VAL A 32 0.11 -2.19 -0.20
C VAL A 32 -0.47 -3.08 -1.30
N TRP A 33 0.24 -4.16 -1.62
CA TRP A 33 -0.16 -5.09 -2.65
C TRP A 33 -0.79 -6.35 -2.02
N ILE A 34 -2.06 -6.59 -2.35
CA ILE A 34 -2.81 -7.74 -1.84
C ILE A 34 -2.70 -8.89 -2.85
N ARG A 35 -1.79 -9.84 -2.61
CA ARG A 35 -1.56 -11.04 -3.45
C ARG A 35 -2.52 -12.19 -3.06
N ARG A 36 -3.82 -11.89 -2.97
CA ARG A 36 -4.87 -12.89 -2.74
C ARG A 36 -5.60 -13.24 -4.04
N GLY A 37 -5.90 -14.52 -4.23
CA GLY A 37 -6.76 -15.03 -5.30
C GLY A 37 -8.23 -14.59 -5.17
N ASN A 38 -9.19 -15.45 -5.49
CA ASN A 38 -10.61 -15.13 -5.33
C ASN A 38 -10.95 -14.93 -3.84
N CYS A 39 -11.17 -13.68 -3.45
CA CYS A 39 -11.51 -13.29 -2.09
C CYS A 39 -12.69 -12.34 -2.14
N THR A 40 -13.59 -12.48 -1.18
CA THR A 40 -14.69 -11.53 -1.02
C THR A 40 -14.20 -10.25 -0.38
N THR A 41 -14.93 -9.15 -0.56
CA THR A 41 -14.65 -7.87 0.08
C THR A 41 -14.48 -7.99 1.59
N LYS A 42 -15.25 -8.89 2.24
CA LYS A 42 -15.12 -9.17 3.68
C LYS A 42 -13.77 -9.79 4.06
N GLN A 43 -13.21 -10.67 3.23
CA GLN A 43 -11.89 -11.22 3.50
C GLN A 43 -10.80 -10.15 3.33
N ILE A 44 -10.92 -9.30 2.31
CA ILE A 44 -10.01 -8.18 2.11
C ILE A 44 -10.06 -7.23 3.31
N GLU A 45 -11.27 -6.88 3.78
CA GLU A 45 -11.44 -6.06 4.98
C GLU A 45 -10.80 -6.71 6.21
N PHE A 46 -11.05 -8.01 6.43
CA PHE A 46 -10.47 -8.73 7.55
C PHE A 46 -8.94 -8.71 7.50
N ILE A 47 -8.37 -8.97 6.33
CA ILE A 47 -6.92 -8.93 6.09
C ILE A 47 -6.37 -7.53 6.36
N LEU A 48 -7.00 -6.47 5.82
CA LEU A 48 -6.59 -5.08 6.04
C LEU A 48 -6.66 -4.69 7.52
N ARG A 49 -7.70 -5.13 8.24
CA ARG A 49 -7.82 -4.91 9.69
C ARG A 49 -6.75 -5.67 10.47
N ASN A 50 -6.46 -6.91 10.09
CA ASN A 50 -5.47 -7.74 10.76
C ASN A 50 -4.04 -7.24 10.48
N LYS A 51 -3.81 -6.66 9.30
CA LYS A 51 -2.55 -6.08 8.85
C LYS A 51 -2.48 -4.57 9.02
N LEU A 52 -3.39 -3.99 9.79
CA LEU A 52 -3.42 -2.55 10.04
C LEU A 52 -2.13 -2.06 10.71
N GLU A 53 -1.56 -2.87 11.60
CA GLU A 53 -0.30 -2.56 12.27
C GLU A 53 0.87 -2.55 11.29
N ASP A 54 0.96 -3.54 10.39
CA ASP A 54 1.96 -3.57 9.31
C ASP A 54 1.80 -2.36 8.37
N ILE A 55 0.57 -1.97 8.00
CA ILE A 55 0.30 -0.80 7.15
C ILE A 55 0.71 0.50 7.86
N ARG A 56 0.47 0.61 9.17
CA ARG A 56 0.92 1.75 9.98
C ARG A 56 2.44 1.78 10.09
N ALA A 57 3.08 0.63 10.29
CA ALA A 57 4.53 0.52 10.31
C ALA A 57 5.11 0.95 8.96
N LEU A 58 4.51 0.52 7.84
CA LEU A 58 4.86 0.99 6.50
C LEU A 58 4.72 2.50 6.41
N ALA A 59 3.62 3.09 6.90
CA ALA A 59 3.36 4.53 6.83
C ALA A 59 4.40 5.36 7.61
N VAL A 60 4.96 4.84 8.70
CA VAL A 60 5.99 5.51 9.52
C VAL A 60 7.41 5.20 9.03
N ASN A 61 7.63 4.02 8.45
CA ASN A 61 8.95 3.59 8.00
C ASN A 61 9.32 4.25 6.65
N SER A 62 10.47 4.91 6.60
CA SER A 62 10.95 5.60 5.38
C SER A 62 11.71 4.69 4.41
N GLU A 63 12.18 3.53 4.87
CA GLU A 63 12.92 2.57 4.03
C GLU A 63 11.99 1.60 3.29
N SER A 64 10.81 1.33 3.87
CA SER A 64 9.83 0.44 3.28
C SER A 64 8.90 1.20 2.34
N THR A 65 9.01 0.94 1.04
CA THR A 65 8.17 1.55 0.00
C THR A 65 6.93 0.72 -0.35
N TYR A 66 6.95 -0.59 -0.06
CA TYR A 66 5.81 -1.48 -0.30
C TYR A 66 5.60 -2.51 0.81
N LEU A 67 4.38 -3.00 0.94
CA LEU A 67 3.98 -4.12 1.79
C LEU A 67 3.17 -5.14 0.98
N VAL A 68 3.56 -6.40 1.04
CA VAL A 68 2.83 -7.50 0.39
C VAL A 68 2.00 -8.24 1.43
N ILE A 69 0.71 -8.40 1.16
CA ILE A 69 -0.21 -9.16 2.00
C ILE A 69 -0.73 -10.37 1.23
N LEU A 70 -0.59 -11.58 1.79
CA LEU A 70 -0.98 -12.86 1.20
C LEU A 70 -2.38 -13.34 1.59
#